data_AF-A0A9P6D4F3-F1
#
_entry.id   AF-A0A9P6D4F3-F1
#
_cell.length_a   1.000
_cell.length_b   1.000
_cell.length_c   1.000
_cell.angle_alpha   90.00
_cell.angle_beta   90.00
_cell.angle_gamma   90.00
#
_symmetry.space_group_name_H-M   'P 1'
#
loop_
_entity.id
_entity.type
_entity.pdbx_description
1 polymer ?
#
loop_
_entity_poly.entity_id
_entity_poly.type
_entity_poly.pdbx_seq_one_letter_code
_entity_poly.pdbx_strand_id
1 'polypeptide(L)' 'MSAILRLPIQGAVQYSPDVYLDELQEMLGGRLGVEVSLSTVWRALRRSGFTLKKV' A
#
# COMPACT_ATOMS: atom_id res chain seq x y z
N MET A 1 2.54 12.82 8.81
CA MET A 1 2.38 12.05 7.54
C MET A 1 1.87 10.60 7.73
N SER A 2 1.28 10.21 8.88
CA SER A 2 0.99 8.80 9.17
C SER A 2 -0.44 8.32 8.85
N ALA A 3 -1.40 9.22 8.67
CA ALA A 3 -2.82 8.86 8.53
C ALA A 3 -3.30 8.72 7.07
N ILE A 4 -2.65 9.39 6.12
CA ILE A 4 -3.14 9.53 4.73
C ILE A 4 -3.14 8.19 3.97
N LEU A 5 -2.19 7.30 4.27
CA LEU A 5 -2.06 6.01 3.57
C LEU A 5 -2.94 4.89 4.13
N ARG A 6 -3.62 5.09 5.27
CA ARG A 6 -4.35 4.01 5.96
C ARG A 6 -5.59 3.54 5.18
N LEU A 7 -6.42 4.49 4.73
CA LEU A 7 -7.64 4.21 3.98
C LEU A 7 -7.38 3.59 2.59
N PRO A 8 -6.46 4.11 1.76
CA PRO A 8 -6.26 3.58 0.42
C PRO A 8 -5.63 2.18 0.43
N ILE A 9 -4.79 1.83 1.42
CA ILE A 9 -4.19 0.50 1.53
C ILE A 9 -5.25 -0.56 1.86
N GLN A 10 -6.16 -0.27 2.79
CA GLN A 10 -7.23 -1.22 3.13
C GLN A 10 -8.16 -1.47 1.94
N GLY A 11 -8.51 -0.43 1.18
CA GLY A 11 -9.33 -0.57 -0.02
C GLY A 11 -8.65 -1.33 -1.15
N ALA A 12 -7.35 -1.09 -1.39
CA ALA A 12 -6.60 -1.79 -2.43
C ALA A 12 -6.45 -3.29 -2.10
N VAL A 13 -6.09 -3.63 -0.85
CA VAL A 13 -5.87 -5.02 -0.45
C VAL A 13 -7.18 -5.81 -0.31
N GLN A 14 -8.30 -5.18 0.07
CA GLN A 14 -9.61 -5.86 0.08
C GLN A 14 -10.12 -6.18 -1.32
N TYR A 15 -9.82 -5.35 -2.32
CA TYR A 15 -10.32 -5.54 -3.68
C TYR A 15 -9.38 -6.41 -4.54
N SER A 16 -8.07 -6.40 -4.24
CA SER A 16 -7.07 -7.23 -4.91
C SER A 16 -5.97 -7.68 -3.92
N PRO A 17 -6.15 -8.81 -3.24
CA PRO A 17 -5.19 -9.31 -2.25
C PRO A 17 -3.90 -9.90 -2.87
N ASP A 18 -3.85 -10.10 -4.19
CA ASP A 18 -2.69 -10.64 -4.93
C ASP A 18 -1.87 -9.55 -5.65
N VAL A 19 -2.09 -8.26 -5.34
CA VAL A 19 -1.30 -7.16 -5.90
C VAL A 19 0.12 -7.14 -5.34
N TYR A 20 1.10 -6.96 -6.22
CA TYR A 20 2.50 -6.82 -5.83
C TYR A 20 2.80 -5.44 -5.22
N LEU A 21 3.92 -5.31 -4.51
CA LEU A 21 4.25 -4.11 -3.73
C LEU A 21 4.49 -2.87 -4.62
N ASP A 22 5.05 -3.08 -5.81
CA ASP A 22 5.28 -2.09 -6.87
C ASP A 22 3.99 -1.65 -7.56
N GLU A 23 3.08 -2.57 -7.85
CA GLU A 23 1.73 -2.22 -8.33
C GLU A 23 0.98 -1.39 -7.28
N LEU A 24 1.06 -1.76 -6.00
CA LEU A 24 0.47 -0.98 -4.91
C LEU A 24 1.12 0.42 -4.81
N GLN A 25 2.41 0.52 -5.10
CA GLN A 25 3.15 1.78 -5.13
C GLN A 25 2.65 2.69 -6.26
N GLU A 26 2.53 2.16 -7.49
CA GLU A 26 1.98 2.90 -8.63
C GLU A 26 0.54 3.34 -8.39
N MET A 27 -0.30 2.44 -7.86
CA MET A 27 -1.68 2.78 -7.53
C MET A 27 -1.77 3.90 -6.50
N LEU A 28 -0.95 3.84 -5.44
CA LEU A 28 -0.91 4.89 -4.41
C LEU A 28 -0.36 6.20 -4.97
N GLY A 29 0.69 6.14 -5.80
CA GLY A 29 1.29 7.29 -6.45
C GLY A 29 0.32 8.00 -7.40
N GLY A 30 -0.40 7.23 -8.23
CA GLY A 30 -1.40 7.74 -9.16
C GLY A 30 -2.65 8.30 -8.46
N ARG A 31 -3.12 7.67 -7.37
CA ARG A 31 -4.33 8.14 -6.63
C ARG A 31 -4.07 9.35 -5.74
N LEU A 32 -2.92 9.39 -5.08
CA LEU A 32 -2.61 10.45 -4.11
C LEU A 32 -1.79 11.59 -4.73
N GLY A 33 -1.21 11.39 -5.92
CA GLY A 33 -0.33 12.36 -6.56
C GLY A 33 0.98 12.58 -5.81
N VAL A 34 1.41 11.60 -4.99
CA VAL A 34 2.61 11.69 -4.16
C VAL A 34 3.54 10.55 -4.53
N GLU A 35 4.83 10.84 -4.74
CA GLU A 35 5.83 9.77 -4.83
C GLU A 35 5.93 9.05 -3.48
N VAL A 36 5.52 7.79 -3.47
CA VAL A 36 5.60 6.92 -2.29
C VAL A 36 6.72 5.92 -2.52
N SER A 37 7.71 5.85 -1.64
CA SER A 37 8.72 4.79 -1.71
C SER A 37 8.13 3.43 -1.32
N LEU A 38 8.65 2.32 -1.88
CA LEU A 38 8.29 0.96 -1.48
C LEU A 38 8.39 0.75 0.05
N SER A 39 9.40 1.34 0.68
CA SER A 39 9.61 1.33 2.13
C SER A 39 8.45 1.96 2.90
N THR A 40 7.90 3.06 2.39
CA THR A 40 6.76 3.76 2.98
C THR A 40 5.48 2.94 2.84
N VAL A 41 5.27 2.34 1.66
CA VAL A 41 4.15 1.42 1.39
C VAL A 41 4.21 0.23 2.35
N TRP A 42 5.38 -0.40 2.48
CA TRP A 42 5.58 -1.54 3.36
C TRP A 42 5.35 -1.21 4.84
N ARG A 43 5.84 -0.06 5.32
CA ARG A 43 5.56 0.40 6.69
C ARG A 43 4.07 0.67 6.93
N ALA A 44 3.37 1.16 5.92
CA ALA A 44 1.94 1.41 6.01
C ALA A 44 1.12 0.09 5.98
N LEU A 45 1.52 -0.88 5.15
CA LEU A 45 0.97 -2.24 5.16
C LEU A 45 1.14 -2.93 6.51
N ARG A 46 2.37 -2.98 7.07
CA ARG A 46 2.64 -3.59 8.38
C ARG A 46 1.83 -2.95 9.50
N ARG A 47 1.69 -1.62 9.51
CA ARG A 47 0.85 -0.91 10.49
C ARG A 47 -0.64 -1.19 10.34
N SER A 48 -1.05 -1.58 9.14
CA SER A 48 -2.44 -1.94 8.84
C SER A 48 -2.72 -3.43 9.10
N GLY A 49 -1.73 -4.20 9.55
CA GLY A 49 -1.85 -5.62 9.88
C GLY A 49 -1.67 -6.56 8.70
N PHE A 50 -1.28 -6.06 7.52
CA PHE A 50 -1.06 -6.89 6.35
C PHE A 50 0.35 -7.49 6.34
N THR A 51 0.43 -8.73 5.87
CA THR A 51 1.68 -9.46 5.62
C THR A 51 1.81 -9.71 4.13
N LEU A 52 3.00 -9.50 3.56
CA LEU A 52 3.29 -9.95 2.20
C LEU A 52 3.09 -11.45 2.12
N LYS A 53 2.42 -11.90 1.06
CA LYS A 53 2.40 -13.30 0.67
C LYS A 53 3.85 -13.70 0.38
N LYS A 54 4.42 -14.57 1.21
CA LYS A 54 5.69 -15.21 0.88
C LYS A 54 5.38 -16.26 -0.19
N VAL A 55 5.99 -16.08 -1.35
CA VAL A 55 6.08 -17.12 -2.39
C VAL A 55 6.92 -18.27 -1.87
#